data_AF-A0A085V3Z9-F1
#
_entry.id   AF-A0A085V3Z9-F1
#
_cell.length_a   1.000
_cell.length_b   1.000
_cell.length_c   1.000
_cell.angle_alpha   90.00
_cell.angle_beta   90.00
_cell.angle_gamma   90.00
#
_symmetry.space_group_name_H-M   'P 1'
#
loop_
_entity.id
_entity.type
_entity.pdbx_description
1 polymer ?
#
loop_
_entity_poly.entity_id
_entity_poly.type
_entity_poly.pdbx_seq_one_letter_code
_entity_poly.pdbx_strand_id
1 'polypeptide(L)'
;MTETTDLPEKVGETQAAEAKPAQPWDDVKPEIFQMLRLAPLQTDRATGGRPLRFVEFGRAERHSKELSLLRLNIQLPGQRVRREQNHLDIWVDHVTHIVRFGPESGLQIEPWNRGIGRFLIAQGIHWAQKKWSSYKVESFALPSKDGLNEDTRMRRDHFLKTQGFEVGYADAQHMKGSFKDVQVGNLHSTWNNDKIQIIEILEASQMLENAEKKMIEQEVAIRQHEDRVNKYKREDSGLRFTIACLVTFAVFQAGLLIWIATHR
;
A
#
# COMPACT_ATOMS: atom_id res chain seq x y z
N MET A 1 -49.80 -42.47 -27.31
CA MET A 1 -49.77 -40.98 -27.27
C MET A 1 -50.04 -40.62 -25.82
N THR A 2 -49.11 -40.14 -25.02
CA THR A 2 -48.00 -39.20 -25.26
C THR A 2 -46.85 -39.52 -24.31
N GLU A 3 -45.64 -39.34 -24.85
CA GLU A 3 -44.35 -39.40 -24.19
C GLU A 3 -44.22 -38.29 -23.13
N THR A 4 -43.66 -38.61 -21.97
CA THR A 4 -43.02 -37.62 -21.11
C THR A 4 -41.58 -38.06 -20.93
N THR A 5 -40.71 -37.32 -21.62
CA THR A 5 -39.28 -37.48 -21.75
C THR A 5 -38.56 -37.34 -20.41
N ASP A 6 -37.78 -38.35 -20.05
CA ASP A 6 -36.72 -38.28 -19.04
C ASP A 6 -35.68 -37.24 -19.46
N LEU A 7 -35.43 -36.26 -18.60
CA LEU A 7 -34.32 -35.31 -18.73
C LEU A 7 -33.03 -36.00 -18.28
N PRO A 8 -31.95 -35.99 -19.07
CA PRO A 8 -30.70 -36.62 -18.68
C PRO A 8 -29.98 -35.79 -17.62
N GLU A 9 -29.53 -36.52 -16.60
CA GLU A 9 -28.63 -36.09 -15.53
C GLU A 9 -27.35 -35.50 -16.15
N LYS A 10 -27.21 -34.17 -16.08
CA LYS A 10 -26.03 -33.47 -16.56
C LYS A 10 -24.92 -33.67 -15.53
N VAL A 11 -24.13 -34.70 -15.74
CA VAL A 11 -22.84 -34.94 -15.08
C VAL A 11 -22.00 -33.67 -15.26
N GLY A 12 -21.88 -32.89 -14.19
CA GLY A 12 -20.95 -31.78 -14.11
C GLY A 12 -19.55 -32.35 -13.99
N GLU A 13 -18.84 -32.41 -15.10
CA GLU A 13 -17.39 -32.56 -15.14
C GLU A 13 -16.78 -31.43 -14.30
N THR A 14 -16.52 -31.73 -13.03
CA THR A 14 -15.65 -30.93 -12.20
C THR A 14 -14.26 -31.16 -12.75
N GLN A 15 -13.80 -30.23 -13.60
CA GLN A 15 -12.40 -30.16 -14.00
C GLN A 15 -11.57 -30.16 -12.72
N ALA A 16 -10.94 -31.31 -12.45
CA ALA A 16 -9.94 -31.46 -11.43
C ALA A 16 -8.82 -30.50 -11.80
N ALA A 17 -8.77 -29.35 -11.12
CA ALA A 17 -7.58 -28.53 -11.09
C ALA A 17 -6.47 -29.44 -10.55
N GLU A 18 -5.53 -29.82 -11.41
CA GLU A 18 -4.35 -30.60 -11.04
C GLU A 18 -3.70 -29.92 -9.84
N ALA A 19 -3.81 -30.56 -8.67
CA ALA A 19 -3.19 -30.08 -7.45
C ALA A 19 -1.67 -30.15 -7.69
N LYS A 20 -1.04 -28.98 -7.86
CA LYS A 20 0.42 -28.87 -7.88
C LYS A 20 0.97 -29.66 -6.69
N PRO A 21 1.99 -30.51 -6.88
CA PRO A 21 2.59 -31.24 -5.76
C PRO A 21 2.98 -30.24 -4.69
N ALA A 22 2.61 -30.53 -3.44
CA ALA A 22 2.89 -29.67 -2.29
C ALA A 22 4.39 -29.36 -2.25
N GLN A 23 4.75 -28.08 -2.38
CA GLN A 23 6.14 -27.70 -2.36
C GLN A 23 6.66 -27.81 -0.91
N PRO A 24 7.90 -28.27 -0.71
CA PRO A 24 8.51 -28.29 0.61
C PRO A 24 8.42 -26.88 1.22
N TRP A 25 7.93 -26.73 2.45
CA TRP A 25 7.86 -25.45 3.18
C TRP A 25 6.73 -24.47 2.79
N ASP A 26 5.69 -24.93 2.10
CA ASP A 26 4.51 -24.10 1.79
C ASP A 26 3.88 -23.43 3.03
N ASP A 27 3.94 -24.08 4.19
CA ASP A 27 3.35 -23.58 5.46
C ASP A 27 4.26 -22.66 6.28
N VAL A 28 5.48 -22.35 5.82
CA VAL A 28 6.42 -21.52 6.58
C VAL A 28 5.87 -20.12 6.77
N LYS A 29 5.84 -19.67 8.02
CA LYS A 29 5.43 -18.31 8.37
C LYS A 29 6.65 -17.41 8.54
N PRO A 30 6.50 -16.09 8.33
CA PRO A 30 7.51 -15.10 8.70
C PRO A 30 7.90 -15.23 10.18
N GLU A 31 9.18 -15.08 10.49
CA GLU A 31 9.75 -15.29 11.84
C GLU A 31 10.47 -14.06 12.37
N ILE A 32 11.14 -13.32 11.48
CA ILE A 32 11.84 -12.09 11.79
C ILE A 32 10.97 -10.93 11.31
N PHE A 33 10.67 -10.00 12.21
CA PHE A 33 9.81 -8.85 11.95
C PHE A 33 10.57 -7.54 12.12
N GLN A 34 10.34 -6.60 11.22
CA GLN A 34 10.90 -5.25 11.25
C GLN A 34 9.80 -4.25 10.90
N MET A 35 9.94 -3.01 11.39
CA MET A 35 9.04 -1.94 11.02
C MET A 35 9.55 -1.22 9.78
N LEU A 36 8.68 -1.01 8.80
CA LEU A 36 8.96 -0.13 7.67
C LEU A 36 8.16 1.17 7.82
N ARG A 37 8.86 2.28 7.64
CA ARG A 37 8.27 3.60 7.47
C ARG A 37 8.08 3.88 5.98
N LEU A 38 6.83 4.10 5.59
CA LEU A 38 6.46 4.57 4.25
C LEU A 38 6.27 6.08 4.29
N ALA A 39 7.18 6.82 3.67
CA ALA A 39 7.14 8.29 3.67
C ALA A 39 5.85 8.84 3.05
N PRO A 40 5.35 10.00 3.52
CA PRO A 40 4.21 10.68 2.89
C PRO A 40 4.60 11.10 1.46
N LEU A 41 3.72 10.85 0.50
CA LEU A 41 3.88 11.24 -0.90
C LEU A 41 2.72 12.12 -1.34
N GLN A 42 2.92 12.85 -2.43
CA GLN A 42 1.86 13.68 -3.04
C GLN A 42 0.64 12.84 -3.38
N THR A 43 -0.55 13.44 -3.37
CA THR A 43 -1.77 12.74 -3.81
C THR A 43 -1.62 12.25 -5.24
N ASP A 44 -2.03 11.02 -5.49
CA ASP A 44 -1.99 10.36 -6.80
C ASP A 44 -3.40 10.23 -7.35
N ARG A 45 -3.57 10.39 -8.67
CA ARG A 45 -4.89 10.24 -9.30
C ARG A 45 -5.45 8.82 -9.20
N ALA A 46 -4.59 7.80 -9.21
CA ALA A 46 -5.01 6.40 -9.20
C ALA A 46 -5.13 5.84 -7.78
N THR A 47 -4.26 6.25 -6.85
CA THR A 47 -4.26 5.70 -5.48
C THR A 47 -4.76 6.66 -4.39
N GLY A 48 -5.02 7.92 -4.74
CA GLY A 48 -5.51 8.93 -3.80
C GLY A 48 -4.44 9.45 -2.84
N GLY A 49 -4.86 9.79 -1.63
CA GLY A 49 -3.99 10.34 -0.59
C GLY A 49 -2.93 9.34 -0.13
N ARG A 50 -1.67 9.78 -0.05
CA ARG A 50 -0.54 8.94 0.34
C ARG A 50 0.11 9.45 1.63
N PRO A 51 -0.54 9.30 2.80
CA PRO A 51 0.00 9.77 4.07
C PRO A 51 1.20 8.94 4.54
N LEU A 52 1.89 9.41 5.57
CA LEU A 52 2.85 8.62 6.33
C LEU A 52 2.17 7.35 6.84
N ARG A 53 2.80 6.19 6.66
CA ARG A 53 2.31 4.91 7.18
C ARG A 53 3.46 4.08 7.73
N PHE A 54 3.18 3.28 8.75
CA PHE A 54 4.09 2.25 9.24
C PHE A 54 3.49 0.89 8.92
N VAL A 55 4.32 -0.03 8.44
CA VAL A 55 3.92 -1.39 8.06
C VAL A 55 4.90 -2.39 8.65
N GLU A 56 4.44 -3.61 8.90
CA GLU A 56 5.30 -4.69 9.36
C GLU A 56 5.90 -5.41 8.16
N PHE A 57 7.21 -5.59 8.17
CA PHE A 57 7.94 -6.43 7.22
C PHE A 57 8.38 -7.69 7.93
N GLY A 58 7.88 -8.83 7.45
CA GLY A 58 8.28 -10.13 7.95
C GLY A 58 9.16 -10.88 6.95
N ARG A 59 10.03 -11.71 7.51
CA ARG A 59 11.02 -12.51 6.78
C ARG A 59 11.13 -13.90 7.39
N ALA A 60 11.22 -14.92 6.55
CA ALA A 60 11.61 -16.28 6.94
C ALA A 60 12.53 -16.91 5.88
N GLU A 61 13.48 -17.70 6.34
CA GLU A 61 14.44 -18.40 5.49
C GLU A 61 14.46 -19.88 5.80
N ARG A 62 14.56 -20.71 4.75
CA ARG A 62 14.82 -22.14 4.85
C ARG A 62 15.90 -22.54 3.86
N HIS A 63 16.75 -23.44 4.28
CA HIS A 63 17.84 -23.96 3.47
C HIS A 63 17.92 -25.48 3.61
N SER A 64 18.11 -26.15 2.48
CA SER A 64 18.46 -27.57 2.38
C SER A 64 19.56 -27.72 1.34
N LYS A 65 19.98 -28.96 1.07
CA LYS A 65 20.97 -29.25 0.03
C LYS A 65 20.44 -29.00 -1.38
N GLU A 66 19.14 -29.18 -1.59
CA GLU A 66 18.51 -29.10 -2.92
C GLU A 66 17.79 -27.77 -3.13
N LEU A 67 17.12 -27.27 -2.10
CA LEU A 67 16.28 -26.08 -2.17
C LEU A 67 16.62 -25.07 -1.08
N SER A 68 16.52 -23.78 -1.40
CA SER A 68 16.36 -22.70 -0.42
C SER A 68 15.11 -21.89 -0.68
N LEU A 69 14.50 -21.38 0.38
CA LEU A 69 13.37 -20.45 0.34
C LEU A 69 13.70 -19.20 1.14
N LEU A 70 13.41 -18.03 0.55
CA LEU A 70 13.20 -16.78 1.27
C LEU A 70 11.74 -16.37 1.10
N ARG A 71 11.05 -16.20 2.22
CA ARG A 71 9.66 -15.74 2.27
C ARG A 71 9.63 -14.35 2.88
N LEU A 72 9.09 -13.39 2.13
CA LEU A 72 8.94 -12.00 2.54
C LEU A 72 7.47 -11.62 2.53
N ASN A 73 7.02 -10.91 3.57
CA ASN A 73 5.65 -10.42 3.63
C ASN A 73 5.56 -8.99 4.17
N ILE A 74 4.47 -8.31 3.82
CA ILE A 74 4.12 -6.99 4.36
C ILE A 74 2.73 -7.06 5.00
N GLN A 75 2.63 -6.71 6.28
CA GLN A 75 1.34 -6.58 6.97
C GLN A 75 1.00 -5.12 7.21
N LEU A 76 -0.26 -4.78 6.96
CA LEU A 76 -0.80 -3.44 7.17
C LEU A 76 -1.54 -3.40 8.51
N PRO A 77 -1.12 -2.57 9.48
CA PRO A 77 -1.84 -2.42 10.73
C PRO A 77 -3.30 -1.98 10.48
N GLY A 78 -4.25 -2.71 11.05
CA GLY A 78 -5.69 -2.40 10.95
C GLY A 78 -6.32 -2.64 9.57
N GLN A 79 -5.60 -3.20 8.60
CA GLN A 79 -6.13 -3.48 7.25
C GLN A 79 -5.85 -4.92 6.84
N ARG A 80 -6.91 -5.71 6.63
CA ARG A 80 -6.79 -7.06 6.08
C ARG A 80 -6.62 -7.01 4.56
N VAL A 81 -5.61 -7.70 4.07
CA VAL A 81 -5.35 -7.92 2.64
C VAL A 81 -5.63 -9.38 2.27
N ARG A 82 -5.73 -9.67 0.97
CA ARG A 82 -5.87 -11.05 0.50
C ARG A 82 -4.59 -11.84 0.81
N ARG A 83 -4.70 -13.16 0.99
CA ARG A 83 -3.55 -14.04 1.30
C ARG A 83 -2.41 -13.95 0.29
N GLU A 84 -2.75 -13.76 -0.99
CA GLU A 84 -1.78 -13.66 -2.11
C GLU A 84 -1.14 -12.26 -2.23
N GLN A 85 -1.64 -11.27 -1.51
CA GLN A 85 -1.12 -9.90 -1.58
C GLN A 85 0.00 -9.72 -0.58
N ASN A 86 0.91 -8.79 -0.89
CA ASN A 86 2.01 -8.40 -0.03
C ASN A 86 2.95 -9.54 0.33
N HIS A 87 3.06 -10.52 -0.55
CA HIS A 87 3.82 -11.73 -0.34
C HIS A 87 4.78 -11.95 -1.51
N LEU A 88 6.03 -12.25 -1.20
CA LEU A 88 7.07 -12.58 -2.18
C LEU A 88 7.84 -13.79 -1.66
N ASP A 89 7.80 -14.86 -2.44
CA ASP A 89 8.63 -16.05 -2.20
C ASP A 89 9.74 -16.09 -3.24
N ILE A 90 10.96 -16.36 -2.79
CA ILE A 90 12.09 -16.60 -3.67
C ILE A 90 12.61 -17.99 -3.40
N TRP A 91 12.52 -18.83 -4.42
CA TRP A 91 13.01 -20.20 -4.40
C TRP A 91 14.35 -20.28 -5.11
N VAL A 92 15.24 -21.08 -4.58
CA VAL A 92 16.52 -21.39 -5.20
C VAL A 92 16.66 -22.88 -5.28
N ASP A 93 16.80 -23.38 -6.50
CA ASP A 93 17.13 -24.77 -6.78
C ASP A 93 18.64 -24.89 -6.99
N HIS A 94 19.30 -25.62 -6.09
CA HIS A 94 20.74 -25.86 -6.10
C HIS A 94 21.16 -26.96 -7.08
N VAL A 95 20.22 -27.80 -7.53
CA VAL A 95 20.47 -28.84 -8.53
C VAL A 95 20.53 -28.22 -9.92
N THR A 96 19.58 -27.34 -10.24
CA THR A 96 19.51 -26.67 -11.55
C THR A 96 20.21 -25.31 -11.59
N HIS A 97 20.62 -24.77 -10.43
CA HIS A 97 21.18 -23.43 -10.26
C HIS A 97 20.25 -22.31 -10.77
N ILE A 98 18.97 -22.46 -10.46
CA ILE A 98 17.89 -21.56 -10.88
C ILE A 98 17.27 -20.86 -9.65
N VAL A 99 17.02 -19.56 -9.78
CA VAL A 99 16.27 -18.75 -8.82
C VAL A 99 14.92 -18.40 -9.42
N ARG A 100 13.84 -18.67 -8.69
CA ARG A 100 12.45 -18.38 -9.07
C ARG A 100 11.87 -17.35 -8.11
N PHE A 101 11.25 -16.31 -8.67
CA PHE A 101 10.48 -15.33 -7.92
C PHE A 101 8.99 -15.64 -8.04
N GLY A 102 8.33 -15.90 -6.91
CA GLY A 102 6.90 -16.14 -6.79
C GLY A 102 6.16 -14.95 -6.13
N PRO A 103 4.83 -14.89 -6.23
CA PRO A 103 3.95 -15.89 -6.82
C PRO A 103 3.91 -15.84 -8.36
N GLU A 104 3.60 -16.97 -9.00
CA GLU A 104 3.42 -17.07 -10.46
C GLU A 104 2.28 -16.20 -11.02
N SER A 105 1.42 -15.66 -10.15
CA SER A 105 0.36 -14.71 -10.56
C SER A 105 0.86 -13.27 -10.69
N GLY A 106 2.15 -13.05 -10.40
CA GLY A 106 2.80 -11.75 -10.29
C GLY A 106 2.68 -11.13 -8.91
N LEU A 107 3.65 -10.30 -8.54
CA LEU A 107 3.71 -9.64 -7.24
C LEU A 107 2.56 -8.61 -7.08
N GLN A 108 1.63 -8.88 -6.18
CA GLN A 108 0.51 -7.98 -5.87
C GLN A 108 0.79 -7.23 -4.57
N ILE A 109 0.80 -5.89 -4.63
CA ILE A 109 1.20 -5.03 -3.51
C ILE A 109 0.11 -4.05 -3.16
N GLU A 110 -0.15 -3.93 -1.85
CA GLU A 110 -1.01 -2.95 -1.22
C GLU A 110 -0.31 -2.36 0.01
N PRO A 111 -0.27 -1.04 0.22
CA PRO A 111 -0.77 0.03 -0.65
C PRO A 111 0.03 0.16 -1.95
N TRP A 112 -0.71 0.33 -3.05
CA TRP A 112 -0.11 0.52 -4.36
C TRP A 112 0.69 1.84 -4.47
N ASN A 113 1.70 1.86 -5.35
CA ASN A 113 2.54 3.02 -5.65
C ASN A 113 3.24 3.64 -4.41
N ARG A 114 3.71 2.79 -3.48
CA ARG A 114 4.48 3.19 -2.29
C ARG A 114 5.95 2.74 -2.30
N GLY A 115 6.39 2.05 -3.34
CA GLY A 115 7.75 1.50 -3.46
C GLY A 115 7.95 0.11 -2.85
N ILE A 116 6.91 -0.46 -2.22
CA ILE A 116 7.00 -1.72 -1.47
C ILE A 116 7.42 -2.87 -2.37
N GLY A 117 6.84 -3.01 -3.57
CA GLY A 117 7.22 -4.07 -4.49
C GLY A 117 8.71 -4.03 -4.86
N ARG A 118 9.26 -2.82 -5.04
CA ARG A 118 10.69 -2.64 -5.35
C ARG A 118 11.55 -2.97 -4.13
N PHE A 119 11.12 -2.57 -2.95
CA PHE A 119 11.78 -2.97 -1.71
C PHE A 119 11.84 -4.49 -1.56
N LEU A 120 10.71 -5.20 -1.74
CA LEU A 120 10.66 -6.66 -1.60
C LEU A 120 11.57 -7.37 -2.61
N ILE A 121 11.50 -7.01 -3.89
CA ILE A 121 12.38 -7.61 -4.91
C ILE A 121 13.84 -7.28 -4.64
N ALA A 122 14.17 -6.05 -4.24
CA ALA A 122 15.53 -5.68 -3.89
C ALA A 122 16.08 -6.50 -2.71
N GLN A 123 15.27 -6.74 -1.67
CA GLN A 123 15.63 -7.62 -0.54
C GLN A 123 15.85 -9.06 -1.00
N GLY A 124 15.00 -9.54 -1.91
CA GLY A 124 15.14 -10.88 -2.49
C GLY A 124 16.40 -11.06 -3.33
N ILE A 125 16.67 -10.09 -4.22
CA ILE A 125 17.90 -10.04 -5.02
C ILE A 125 19.12 -9.97 -4.11
N HIS A 126 19.10 -9.09 -3.11
CA HIS A 126 20.21 -8.94 -2.16
C HIS A 126 20.53 -10.26 -1.45
N TRP A 127 19.50 -10.97 -0.99
CA TRP A 127 19.66 -12.28 -0.36
C TRP A 127 20.24 -13.31 -1.32
N ALA A 128 19.72 -13.40 -2.54
CA ALA A 128 20.21 -14.35 -3.54
C ALA A 128 21.66 -14.03 -3.95
N GLN A 129 22.01 -12.75 -4.13
CA GLN A 129 23.34 -12.30 -4.49
C GLN A 129 24.42 -12.67 -3.47
N LYS A 130 24.07 -12.76 -2.17
CA LYS A 130 25.04 -13.11 -1.12
C LYS A 130 25.64 -14.50 -1.28
N LYS A 131 24.89 -15.47 -1.82
CA LYS A 131 25.29 -16.89 -1.87
C LYS A 131 25.29 -17.47 -3.28
N TRP A 132 24.45 -16.96 -4.16
CA TRP A 132 24.15 -17.56 -5.47
C TRP A 132 24.15 -16.51 -6.58
N SER A 133 25.11 -15.58 -6.53
CA SER A 133 25.28 -14.56 -7.57
C SER A 133 25.49 -15.16 -8.96
N SER A 134 26.06 -16.36 -9.06
CA SER A 134 26.29 -17.06 -10.32
C SER A 134 25.05 -17.73 -10.91
N TYR A 135 23.97 -17.88 -10.15
CA TYR A 135 22.77 -18.62 -10.56
C TYR A 135 21.94 -17.80 -11.55
N LYS A 136 21.12 -18.49 -12.33
CA LYS A 136 20.22 -17.85 -13.30
C LYS A 136 18.85 -17.63 -12.69
N VAL A 137 18.20 -16.52 -13.04
CA VAL A 137 16.79 -16.33 -12.73
C VAL A 137 15.95 -17.00 -13.81
N GLU A 138 14.95 -17.76 -13.39
CA GLU A 138 14.00 -18.41 -14.28
C GLU A 138 13.23 -17.38 -15.11
N SER A 139 13.22 -17.57 -16.43
CA SER A 139 12.35 -16.81 -17.34
C SER A 139 10.89 -16.95 -16.91
N PHE A 140 10.18 -15.84 -16.79
CA PHE A 140 8.80 -15.82 -16.33
C PHE A 140 7.89 -15.05 -17.29
N ALA A 141 6.74 -15.64 -17.59
CA ALA A 141 5.70 -15.02 -18.41
C ALA A 141 4.95 -13.97 -17.59
N LEU A 142 4.91 -12.74 -18.09
CA LEU A 142 4.24 -11.64 -17.41
C LEU A 142 2.72 -11.80 -17.51
N PRO A 143 1.97 -11.50 -16.43
CA PRO A 143 0.50 -11.60 -16.46
C PRO A 143 -0.12 -10.72 -17.55
N SER A 144 -0.98 -11.31 -18.39
CA SER A 144 -1.66 -10.60 -19.48
C SER A 144 -2.61 -9.50 -18.99
N LYS A 145 -3.11 -9.60 -17.75
CA LYS A 145 -3.99 -8.59 -17.12
C LYS A 145 -3.39 -7.18 -17.13
N ASP A 146 -2.07 -7.07 -16.95
CA ASP A 146 -1.41 -5.77 -16.87
C ASP A 146 -1.18 -5.16 -18.27
N GLY A 147 -1.29 -5.96 -19.33
CA GLY A 147 -1.18 -5.52 -20.73
C GLY A 147 -2.45 -4.82 -21.25
N LEU A 148 -3.59 -4.99 -20.57
CA LEU A 148 -4.87 -4.38 -20.95
C LEU A 148 -4.89 -2.86 -20.79
N ASN A 149 -4.05 -2.31 -19.90
CA ASN A 149 -3.92 -0.89 -19.68
C ASN A 149 -2.45 -0.46 -19.85
N GLU A 150 -2.22 0.51 -20.72
CA GLU A 150 -0.89 0.99 -21.05
C GLU A 150 -0.14 1.57 -19.83
N ASP A 151 -0.84 2.29 -18.95
CA ASP A 151 -0.24 2.87 -17.75
C ASP A 151 0.19 1.79 -16.75
N THR A 152 -0.54 0.68 -16.65
CA THR A 152 -0.17 -0.45 -15.77
C THR A 152 1.00 -1.21 -16.35
N ARG A 153 1.00 -1.43 -17.67
CA ARG A 153 2.11 -2.05 -18.40
C ARG A 153 3.40 -1.25 -18.22
N MET A 154 3.37 0.05 -18.49
CA MET A 154 4.53 0.93 -18.39
C MET A 154 5.11 0.96 -16.96
N ARG A 155 4.25 0.95 -15.93
CA ARG A 155 4.68 0.87 -14.53
C ARG A 155 5.35 -0.46 -14.19
N ARG A 156 4.77 -1.58 -14.61
CA ARG A 156 5.36 -2.92 -14.43
C ARG A 156 6.72 -3.02 -15.11
N ASP A 157 6.81 -2.56 -16.36
CA ASP A 157 8.04 -2.65 -17.15
C ASP A 157 9.13 -1.75 -16.58
N HIS A 158 8.77 -0.54 -16.15
CA HIS A 158 9.69 0.34 -15.45
C HIS A 158 10.19 -0.29 -14.14
N PHE A 159 9.29 -0.90 -13.37
CA PHE A 159 9.64 -1.64 -12.15
C PHE A 159 10.66 -2.76 -12.42
N LEU A 160 10.40 -3.62 -13.41
CA LEU A 160 11.28 -4.74 -13.79
C LEU A 160 12.64 -4.24 -14.33
N LYS A 161 12.63 -3.29 -15.27
CA LYS A 161 13.86 -2.72 -15.86
C LYS A 161 14.75 -2.08 -14.80
N THR A 162 14.15 -1.41 -13.82
CA THR A 162 14.91 -0.77 -12.74
C THR A 162 15.61 -1.78 -11.82
N GLN A 163 15.15 -3.03 -11.79
CA GLN A 163 15.82 -4.11 -11.05
C GLN A 163 16.81 -4.89 -11.92
N GLY A 164 16.98 -4.51 -13.19
CA GLY A 164 17.91 -5.16 -14.13
C GLY A 164 17.28 -6.22 -15.04
N PHE A 165 15.94 -6.37 -15.04
CA PHE A 165 15.26 -7.31 -15.93
C PHE A 165 15.02 -6.72 -17.32
N GLU A 166 15.31 -7.49 -18.36
CA GLU A 166 14.97 -7.15 -19.74
C GLU A 166 13.61 -7.71 -20.13
N VAL A 167 12.61 -6.83 -20.24
CA VAL A 167 11.26 -7.20 -20.68
C VAL A 167 11.16 -7.21 -22.20
N GLY A 168 10.69 -8.32 -22.77
CA GLY A 168 10.36 -8.48 -24.19
C GLY A 168 8.91 -8.90 -24.38
N TYR A 169 8.37 -8.64 -25.57
CA TYR A 169 7.00 -9.00 -25.95
C TYR A 169 7.01 -9.79 -27.26
N ALA A 170 6.24 -10.87 -27.31
CA ALA A 170 6.14 -11.71 -28.51
C ALA A 170 5.10 -11.20 -29.51
N ASP A 171 4.17 -10.35 -29.08
CA ASP A 171 3.04 -9.87 -29.86
C ASP A 171 2.96 -8.34 -29.92
N ALA A 172 2.42 -7.80 -31.02
CA ALA A 172 2.25 -6.35 -31.20
C ALA A 172 1.26 -5.72 -30.21
N GLN A 173 0.36 -6.52 -29.63
CA GLN A 173 -0.59 -6.08 -28.61
C GLN A 173 0.01 -6.10 -27.19
N HIS A 174 1.27 -6.53 -27.02
CA HIS A 174 1.98 -6.56 -25.75
C HIS A 174 1.30 -7.41 -24.66
N MET A 175 0.52 -8.43 -25.04
CA MET A 175 -0.22 -9.30 -24.14
C MET A 175 0.57 -10.53 -23.68
N LYS A 176 1.62 -10.90 -24.43
CA LYS A 176 2.53 -12.02 -24.16
C LYS A 176 3.94 -11.48 -23.90
N GLY A 177 4.09 -10.84 -22.75
CA GLY A 177 5.38 -10.37 -22.26
C GLY A 177 6.12 -11.46 -21.46
N SER A 178 7.44 -11.46 -21.53
CA SER A 178 8.31 -12.21 -20.62
C SER A 178 9.56 -11.39 -20.34
N PHE A 179 10.30 -11.71 -19.29
CA PHE A 179 11.67 -11.23 -19.17
C PHE A 179 12.66 -12.33 -19.56
N LYS A 180 13.81 -11.92 -20.11
CA LYS A 180 14.87 -12.85 -20.54
C LYS A 180 15.64 -13.41 -19.35
N ASP A 181 16.27 -14.57 -19.56
CA ASP A 181 17.24 -15.16 -18.64
C ASP A 181 18.30 -14.13 -18.23
N VAL A 182 18.46 -13.96 -16.91
CA VAL A 182 19.42 -13.03 -16.32
C VAL A 182 20.12 -13.69 -15.14
N GLN A 183 21.39 -13.41 -14.98
CA GLN A 183 22.16 -13.90 -13.83
C GLN A 183 21.86 -13.03 -12.60
N VAL A 184 21.74 -13.67 -11.43
CA VAL A 184 21.41 -12.99 -10.16
C VAL A 184 22.40 -11.85 -9.85
N GLY A 185 23.69 -12.05 -10.14
CA GLY A 185 24.73 -11.04 -9.95
C GLY A 185 24.55 -9.76 -10.78
N ASN A 186 23.81 -9.82 -11.88
CA ASN A 186 23.58 -8.66 -12.76
C ASN A 186 22.36 -7.83 -12.33
N LEU A 187 21.56 -8.33 -11.39
CA LEU A 187 20.38 -7.63 -10.90
C LEU A 187 20.74 -6.51 -9.91
N HIS A 188 19.83 -5.55 -9.77
CA HIS A 188 20.01 -4.41 -8.87
C HIS A 188 19.19 -4.57 -7.59
N SER A 189 19.88 -4.80 -6.47
CA SER A 189 19.28 -4.89 -5.13
C SER A 189 18.97 -3.53 -4.49
N THR A 190 18.64 -2.51 -5.28
CA THR A 190 18.41 -1.13 -4.80
C THR A 190 16.93 -0.75 -4.77
N TRP A 191 16.54 -0.04 -3.71
CA TRP A 191 15.24 0.61 -3.57
C TRP A 191 15.41 2.10 -3.24
N ASN A 192 14.29 2.83 -3.25
CA ASN A 192 14.29 4.25 -2.90
C ASN A 192 14.15 4.40 -1.37
N ASN A 193 15.23 4.81 -0.71
CA ASN A 193 15.30 5.01 0.74
C ASN A 193 14.51 6.22 1.24
N ASP A 194 14.15 7.17 0.37
CA ASP A 194 13.29 8.29 0.75
C ASP A 194 11.83 7.85 0.87
N LYS A 195 11.42 6.84 0.08
CA LYS A 195 10.06 6.29 0.11
C LYS A 195 9.86 5.26 1.20
N ILE A 196 10.86 4.39 1.42
CA ILE A 196 10.79 3.27 2.35
C ILE A 196 12.06 3.21 3.18
N GLN A 197 11.88 3.24 4.49
CA GLN A 197 12.95 3.13 5.48
C GLN A 197 12.65 1.97 6.41
N ILE A 198 13.66 1.16 6.70
CA ILE A 198 13.61 0.18 7.79
C ILE A 198 13.90 0.95 9.07
N ILE A 199 13.00 0.86 10.04
CA ILE A 199 13.12 1.55 11.32
C ILE A 199 13.53 0.54 12.39
N GLU A 200 14.62 0.84 13.08
CA GLU A 200 15.05 0.06 14.24
C GLU A 200 14.18 0.35 15.46
N ILE A 201 14.14 -0.59 16.41
CA ILE A 201 13.28 -0.48 17.60
C ILE A 201 13.59 0.80 18.40
N LEU A 202 14.87 1.15 18.55
CA LEU A 202 15.26 2.35 19.29
C LEU A 202 14.80 3.64 18.59
N GLU A 203 14.96 3.70 17.26
CA GLU A 203 14.48 4.82 16.46
C GLU A 203 12.95 4.92 16.52
N ALA A 204 12.24 3.79 16.43
CA ALA A 204 10.78 3.75 16.58
C ALA A 204 10.34 4.30 17.95
N SER A 205 11.02 3.93 19.03
CA SER A 205 10.76 4.46 20.38
C SER A 205 10.97 5.98 20.46
N GLN A 206 12.04 6.50 19.85
CA GLN A 206 12.29 7.94 19.79
C GLN A 206 11.24 8.67 18.95
N MET A 207 10.81 8.09 17.83
CA MET A 207 9.73 8.67 17.02
C MET A 207 8.41 8.72 17.81
N LEU A 208 8.11 7.68 18.59
CA LEU A 208 6.93 7.62 19.43
C LEU A 208 6.96 8.68 20.54
N GLU A 209 8.08 8.79 21.27
CA GLU A 209 8.26 9.81 22.31
C GLU A 209 8.13 11.23 21.73
N ASN A 210 8.72 11.48 20.56
CA ASN A 210 8.62 12.77 19.89
C ASN A 210 7.20 13.06 19.38
N ALA A 211 6.46 12.04 18.95
CA ALA A 211 5.06 12.19 18.55
C ALA A 211 4.17 12.52 19.76
N GLU A 212 4.41 11.88 20.90
CA GLU A 212 3.71 12.17 22.15
C GLU A 212 3.94 13.61 22.63
N LYS A 213 5.19 14.06 22.66
CA LYS A 213 5.53 15.46 23.01
C LYS A 213 4.80 16.46 22.10
N LYS A 214 4.83 16.24 20.78
CA LYS A 214 4.13 17.09 19.81
C LYS A 214 2.61 17.06 19.98
N MET A 215 2.03 15.91 20.32
CA MET A 215 0.60 15.79 20.60
C MET A 215 0.19 16.64 21.80
N ILE A 216 0.96 16.59 22.89
CA ILE A 216 0.72 17.41 24.08
C ILE A 216 0.84 18.91 23.75
N GLU A 217 1.87 19.31 23.01
CA GLU A 217 2.04 20.70 22.55
C GLU A 217 0.85 21.18 21.70
N GLN A 218 0.37 20.34 20.78
CA GLN A 218 -0.79 20.65 19.95
C GLN A 218 -2.08 20.75 20.76
N GLU A 219 -2.28 19.90 21.76
CA GLU A 219 -3.45 19.94 22.64
C GLU A 219 -3.52 21.26 23.43
N VAL A 220 -2.37 21.73 23.95
CA VAL A 220 -2.29 23.04 24.63
C VAL A 220 -2.62 24.18 23.65
N ALA A 221 -2.09 24.14 22.43
CA ALA A 221 -2.39 25.15 21.42
C ALA A 221 -3.86 25.16 21.03
N ILE A 222 -4.48 23.99 20.83
CA ILE A 222 -5.91 23.85 20.54
C ILE A 222 -6.75 24.49 21.65
N ARG A 223 -6.44 24.18 22.92
CA ARG A 223 -7.14 24.76 24.07
C ARG A 223 -7.06 26.29 24.10
N GLN A 224 -5.88 26.86 23.83
CA GLN A 224 -5.71 28.31 23.76
C GLN A 224 -6.54 28.94 22.63
N HIS A 225 -6.62 28.27 21.48
CA HIS A 225 -7.45 28.71 20.36
C HIS A 225 -8.95 28.63 20.70
N GLU A 226 -9.39 27.57 21.36
CA GLU A 226 -10.77 27.41 21.81
C GLU A 226 -11.17 28.49 22.83
N ASP A 227 -10.30 28.80 23.80
CA ASP A 227 -10.54 29.87 24.77
C ASP A 227 -10.68 31.24 24.10
N ARG A 228 -9.84 31.53 23.09
CA ARG A 228 -9.94 32.76 22.29
C ARG A 228 -11.24 32.82 21.48
N VAL A 229 -11.62 31.73 20.83
CA VAL A 229 -12.87 31.63 20.08
C VAL A 229 -14.06 31.85 21.01
N ASN A 230 -14.04 31.25 22.20
CA ASN A 230 -15.10 31.41 23.20
C ASN A 230 -15.19 32.85 23.70
N LYS A 231 -14.04 33.51 23.91
CA LYS A 231 -14.00 34.94 24.25
C LYS A 231 -14.65 35.79 23.15
N TYR A 232 -14.24 35.63 21.90
CA TYR A 232 -14.83 36.39 20.79
C TYR A 232 -16.32 36.11 20.60
N LYS A 233 -16.77 34.86 20.78
CA LYS A 233 -18.20 34.52 20.75
C LYS A 233 -18.99 35.26 21.84
N ARG A 234 -18.44 35.37 23.05
CA ARG A 234 -19.07 36.12 24.16
C ARG A 234 -19.13 37.62 23.84
N GLU A 235 -18.04 38.19 23.32
CA GLU A 235 -17.98 39.60 22.91
C GLU A 235 -18.95 39.90 21.76
N ASP A 236 -19.02 39.05 20.74
CA ASP A 236 -19.97 39.19 19.62
C ASP A 236 -21.42 39.10 20.10
N SER A 237 -21.74 38.17 21.01
CA SER A 237 -23.07 38.09 21.62
C SER A 237 -23.42 39.37 22.41
N GLY A 238 -22.45 39.93 23.14
CA GLY A 238 -22.64 41.20 23.87
C GLY A 238 -22.84 42.39 22.94
N LEU A 239 -22.08 42.45 21.84
CA LEU A 239 -22.23 43.47 20.79
C LEU A 239 -23.60 43.38 20.12
N ARG A 240 -24.03 42.19 19.71
CA ARG A 240 -25.36 41.97 19.11
C ARG A 240 -26.49 42.38 20.05
N PHE A 241 -26.36 42.06 21.34
CA PHE A 241 -27.31 42.50 22.35
C PHE A 241 -27.36 44.04 22.45
N THR A 242 -26.21 44.70 22.51
CA THR A 242 -26.11 46.17 22.58
C THR A 242 -26.73 46.83 21.34
N ILE A 243 -26.44 46.30 20.14
CA ILE A 243 -27.02 46.76 18.88
C ILE A 243 -28.55 46.60 18.91
N ALA A 244 -29.06 45.44 19.34
CA ALA A 244 -30.51 45.21 19.45
C ALA A 244 -31.19 46.19 20.41
N CYS A 245 -30.57 46.48 21.56
CA CYS A 245 -31.05 47.48 22.51
C CYS A 245 -31.09 48.89 21.90
N LEU A 246 -30.02 49.31 21.21
CA LEU A 246 -29.97 50.61 20.53
C LEU A 246 -31.02 50.73 19.41
N VAL A 247 -31.19 49.68 18.60
CA VAL A 247 -32.22 49.65 17.54
C VAL A 247 -33.62 49.76 18.15
N THR A 248 -33.91 48.99 19.20
CA THR A 248 -35.22 49.02 19.88
C THR A 248 -35.49 50.40 20.48
N PHE A 249 -34.48 51.01 21.12
CA PHE A 249 -34.59 52.35 21.67
C PHE A 249 -34.82 53.41 20.58
N ALA A 250 -34.08 53.36 19.48
CA ALA A 250 -34.25 54.30 18.37
C ALA A 250 -35.65 54.21 17.73
N VAL A 251 -36.17 52.99 17.53
CA VAL A 251 -37.53 52.76 17.01
C VAL A 251 -38.58 53.30 17.97
N PHE A 252 -38.42 53.09 19.28
CA PHE A 252 -39.31 53.64 20.30
C PHE A 252 -39.31 55.17 20.32
N GLN A 253 -38.13 55.81 20.28
CA GLN A 253 -38.00 57.27 20.21
C GLN A 253 -38.64 57.84 18.94
N ALA A 254 -38.42 57.20 17.78
CA ALA A 254 -39.06 57.58 16.53
C ALA A 254 -40.60 57.47 16.61
N GLY A 255 -41.12 56.40 17.23
CA GLY A 255 -42.55 56.23 17.47
C GLY A 255 -43.16 57.31 18.36
N LEU A 256 -42.47 57.67 19.47
CA LEU A 256 -42.88 58.78 20.34
C LEU A 256 -42.89 60.12 19.59
N LEU A 257 -41.86 60.42 18.80
CA LEU A 257 -41.78 61.65 18.00
C LEU A 257 -42.91 61.75 16.98
N ILE A 258 -43.22 60.65 16.27
CA ILE A 258 -44.34 60.59 15.33
C ILE A 258 -45.65 60.82 16.08
N TRP A 259 -45.87 60.14 17.21
CA TRP A 259 -47.08 60.29 18.01
C TRP A 259 -47.29 61.75 18.45
N ILE A 260 -46.26 62.40 19.01
CA ILE A 260 -46.30 63.81 19.40
C ILE A 260 -46.60 64.72 18.20
N ALA A 261 -46.00 64.47 17.04
CA ALA A 261 -46.21 65.27 15.84
C ALA A 261 -47.63 65.10 15.26
N THR A 262 -48.23 63.91 15.39
CA THR A 262 -49.59 63.61 14.89
C THR A 262 -50.73 63.94 15.87
N HIS A 263 -50.45 64.13 17.16
CA HIS A 263 -51.45 64.49 18.19
C HIS A 263 -51.38 65.98 18.61
N ARG A 264 -50.91 66.83 17.71
CA ARG A 264 -50.98 68.28 17.82
C ARG A 264 -51.99 68.84 16.82
#